data_AF-A0A0N4Y4H8-F1
#
_entry.id   AF-A0A0N4Y4H8-F1
#
_cell.length_a   1.000
_cell.length_b   1.000
_cell.length_c   1.000
_cell.angle_alpha   90.00
_cell.angle_beta   90.00
_cell.angle_gamma   90.00
#
_symmetry.space_group_name_H-M   'P 1'
#
loop_
_entity.id
_entity.type
_entity.pdbx_description
1 polymer ?
#
loop_
_entity_poly.entity_id
_entity_poly.type
_entity_poly.pdbx_seq_one_letter_code
_entity_poly.pdbx_strand_id
1 'polypeptide(L)' 'MRALLTFLLTLPSVLVMRCHDYISTSENRQPMRSWVDCPIDVQFCFKSYEEQRDGNAPSEWISKRSCGPMNLCVVSI' A
#
# COMPACT_ATOMS: atom_id res chain seq x y z
N MET A 1 21.57 27.98 32.93
CA MET A 1 21.00 27.95 31.56
C MET A 1 21.49 26.71 30.81
N ARG A 2 21.09 25.49 31.22
CA ARG A 2 21.54 24.22 30.59
C ARG A 2 20.48 23.11 30.58
N ALA A 3 19.22 23.42 30.89
CA ALA A 3 18.18 22.41 31.07
C ALA A 3 17.03 22.48 30.04
N LEU A 4 17.14 23.34 29.01
CA LEU A 4 16.07 23.51 28.00
C LEU A 4 16.34 22.78 26.68
N LEU A 5 17.52 22.19 26.49
CA LEU A 5 17.92 21.56 25.22
C LEU A 5 17.65 20.05 25.14
N THR A 6 17.22 19.40 26.22
CA THR A 6 16.99 17.95 26.26
C THR A 6 15.53 17.52 26.04
N PHE A 7 14.58 18.45 25.94
CA PHE A 7 13.15 18.11 25.81
C PHE A 7 12.66 17.91 24.36
N LEU A 8 13.52 18.16 23.36
CA LEU A 8 13.15 18.07 21.94
C LEU A 8 13.43 16.70 21.29
N LEU A 9 13.93 15.71 22.04
CA LEU A 9 14.44 14.45 21.49
C LEU A 9 13.57 13.20 21.74
N THR A 10 12.39 13.35 22.32
CA THR A 10 11.50 12.21 22.62
C THR A 10 10.09 12.38 22.06
N LEU A 11 9.93 12.98 20.87
CA LEU A 11 8.73 12.65 20.10
C LEU A 11 8.91 11.22 19.59
N PRO A 12 8.07 10.25 20.02
CA PRO A 12 8.01 8.99 19.31
C PRO A 12 7.57 9.35 17.90
N SER A 13 8.48 9.25 16.94
CA SER A 13 8.11 9.28 15.53
C SER A 13 7.24 8.05 15.32
N VAL A 14 5.93 8.21 15.49
CA VAL A 14 4.96 7.22 15.02
C VAL A 14 5.15 7.23 13.51
N LEU A 15 5.94 6.28 13.01
CA LEU A 15 6.20 6.09 11.60
C LEU A 15 4.89 5.57 11.00
N VAL A 16 3.99 6.51 10.67
CA VAL A 16 2.75 6.21 9.96
C VAL A 16 3.15 5.86 8.52
N MET A 17 3.02 4.58 8.18
CA MET A 17 3.24 4.14 6.81
C MET A 17 2.11 4.69 5.93
N ARG A 18 2.47 5.35 4.83
CA ARG A 18 1.52 5.83 3.83
C ARG A 18 1.63 5.05 2.54
N CYS A 19 0.50 4.55 2.05
CA CYS A 19 0.43 3.80 0.80
C CYS A 19 -0.53 4.46 -0.18
N HIS A 20 -0.27 4.23 -1.47
CA HIS A 20 -1.25 4.52 -2.50
C HIS A 20 -2.40 3.52 -2.41
N ASP A 21 -3.62 4.05 -2.35
CA ASP A 21 -4.85 3.26 -2.47
C ASP A 21 -5.53 3.55 -3.80
N TYR A 22 -5.64 2.52 -4.63
CA TYR A 22 -6.37 2.53 -5.90
C TYR A 22 -6.61 1.12 -6.45
N ILE A 23 -7.63 0.99 -7.29
CA ILE A 23 -7.93 -0.21 -8.08
C ILE A 23 -7.93 0.17 -9.55
N SER A 24 -7.11 -0.51 -10.36
CA SER A 24 -7.04 -0.37 -11.81
C SER A 24 -7.59 -1.64 -12.45
N THR A 25 -8.33 -1.50 -13.54
CA THR A 25 -8.86 -2.65 -14.30
C THR A 25 -8.43 -2.56 -15.76
N SER A 26 -8.68 -3.63 -16.53
CA SER A 26 -8.51 -3.66 -17.99
C SER A 26 -9.22 -2.50 -18.70
N GLU A 27 -10.42 -2.15 -18.23
CA GLU A 27 -11.26 -1.06 -18.73
C GLU A 27 -10.84 0.32 -18.20
N ASN A 28 -10.45 0.42 -16.93
CA ASN A 28 -10.02 1.67 -16.30
C ASN A 28 -8.55 1.59 -15.85
N ARG A 29 -7.66 2.01 -16.74
CA ARG A 29 -6.20 1.98 -16.54
C ARG A 29 -5.64 3.18 -15.78
N GLN A 30 -6.45 4.22 -15.58
CA GLN A 30 -6.04 5.47 -14.93
C GLN A 30 -7.00 5.82 -13.79
N PRO A 31 -7.10 4.95 -12.76
CA PRO A 31 -7.94 5.25 -11.61
C PRO A 31 -7.40 6.45 -10.84
N MET A 32 -8.31 7.17 -10.18
CA MET A 32 -7.93 8.21 -9.21
C MET A 32 -7.13 7.56 -8.08
N ARG A 33 -5.97 8.15 -7.77
CA ARG A 33 -5.06 7.64 -6.75
C ARG A 33 -5.20 8.49 -5.49
N SER A 34 -5.31 7.84 -4.35
CA SER A 34 -5.28 8.50 -3.05
C SER A 34 -4.09 8.01 -2.22
N TRP A 35 -3.71 8.78 -1.21
CA TRP A 35 -2.76 8.37 -0.18
C TRP A 35 -3.54 8.05 1.08
N VAL A 36 -3.30 6.89 1.67
CA VAL A 36 -3.92 6.47 2.93
C VAL A 36 -2.86 6.14 3.97
N ASP A 37 -3.17 6.49 5.22
CA ASP A 37 -2.39 6.10 6.39
C ASP A 37 -2.72 4.65 6.76
N CYS A 38 -1.71 3.79 6.80
CA CYS A 38 -1.91 2.39 7.09
C CYS A 38 -2.19 2.16 8.59
N PRO A 39 -3.18 1.32 8.91
CA PRO A 39 -3.37 0.82 10.26
C PRO A 39 -2.13 0.12 10.82
N ILE A 40 -2.02 0.09 12.16
CA ILE A 40 -0.86 -0.45 12.89
C ILE A 40 -0.60 -1.93 12.58
N ASP A 41 -1.64 -2.69 12.25
CA ASP A 41 -1.60 -4.11 11.91
C ASP A 41 -1.21 -4.39 10.45
N VAL A 42 -1.20 -3.38 9.58
CA VAL A 42 -0.96 -3.52 8.13
C VAL A 42 0.02 -2.47 7.59
N GLN A 43 1.21 -2.40 8.19
CA GLN A 43 2.21 -1.34 7.93
C GLN A 43 3.04 -1.52 6.63
N PHE A 44 2.52 -2.22 5.62
CA PHE A 44 3.23 -2.45 4.36
C PHE A 44 2.36 -2.09 3.17
N CYS A 45 2.97 -1.52 2.14
CA CYS A 45 2.29 -1.22 0.88
C CYS A 45 2.30 -2.45 -0.03
N PHE A 46 1.11 -2.95 -0.32
CA PHE A 46 0.91 -4.08 -1.22
C PHE A 46 0.49 -3.63 -2.60
N LYS A 47 0.90 -4.44 -3.59
CA LYS A 47 0.39 -4.40 -4.94
C LYS A 47 -0.04 -5.82 -5.30
N SER A 48 -1.30 -6.02 -5.63
CA SER A 48 -1.81 -7.28 -6.18
C SER A 48 -2.17 -7.12 -7.66
N TYR A 49 -2.13 -8.24 -8.38
CA TYR A 49 -2.55 -8.34 -9.77
C TYR A 49 -3.26 -9.67 -9.94
N GLU A 50 -4.50 -9.62 -10.43
CA GLU A 50 -5.34 -10.77 -10.71
C GLU A 50 -5.73 -10.72 -12.19
N GLU A 51 -5.51 -11.82 -12.90
CA GLU A 51 -5.91 -11.96 -14.30
C GLU A 51 -6.99 -13.03 -14.39
N GLN A 52 -8.15 -12.65 -14.95
CA GLN A 52 -9.26 -13.53 -15.24
C GLN A 52 -9.22 -13.89 -16.72
N ARG A 53 -9.16 -15.19 -16.99
CA ARG A 53 -9.08 -15.73 -18.35
C ARG A 53 -10.26 -16.65 -18.59
N ASP A 54 -11.32 -16.10 -19.16
CA ASP A 54 -12.41 -16.91 -19.70
C ASP A 54 -12.05 -17.33 -21.14
N GLY A 55 -12.14 -18.63 -21.42
CA GLY A 55 -11.51 -19.25 -22.61
C GLY A 55 -11.89 -18.67 -23.98
N ASN A 56 -13.02 -17.96 -24.07
CA ASN A 56 -13.49 -17.29 -25.29
C ASN A 56 -13.60 -15.76 -25.16
N ALA A 57 -13.28 -15.19 -24.00
CA ALA A 57 -13.39 -13.76 -23.72
C ALA A 57 -12.01 -13.09 -23.73
N PRO A 58 -11.92 -11.77 -24.00
CA PRO A 58 -10.70 -11.02 -23.76
C PRO A 58 -10.28 -11.14 -22.29
N SER A 59 -8.97 -11.22 -22.02
CA SER A 59 -8.51 -11.32 -20.64
C SER A 59 -8.82 -10.04 -19.88
N GLU A 60 -9.49 -10.20 -18.74
CA GLU A 60 -9.74 -9.14 -17.80
C GLU A 60 -8.70 -9.20 -16.70
N TRP A 61 -8.30 -8.03 -16.20
CA TRP A 61 -7.35 -7.97 -15.12
C TRP A 61 -7.71 -6.87 -14.14
N ILE A 62 -7.31 -7.09 -12.89
CA ILE A 62 -7.50 -6.16 -11.78
C ILE A 62 -6.15 -6.01 -11.08
N SER A 63 -5.69 -4.78 -10.93
CA SER A 63 -4.51 -4.46 -10.12
C SER A 63 -4.93 -3.55 -8.97
N LYS A 64 -4.59 -3.92 -7.74
CA LYS A 64 -4.88 -3.11 -6.56
C LYS A 64 -3.60 -2.70 -5.87
N ARG A 65 -3.57 -1.48 -5.34
CA ARG A 65 -2.59 -1.09 -4.32
C ARG A 65 -3.34 -0.71 -3.05
N SER A 66 -2.85 -1.19 -1.91
CA SER A 66 -3.40 -0.85 -0.59
C SER A 66 -2.42 -1.23 0.52
N CYS A 67 -2.72 -0.84 1.76
CA CYS A 67 -2.05 -1.39 2.94
C CYS A 67 -2.36 -2.88 3.09
N GLY A 68 -1.45 -3.63 3.72
CA GLY A 68 -1.65 -5.04 4.04
C GLY A 68 -0.62 -5.59 5.05
N PRO A 69 -0.77 -6.85 5.48
CA PRO A 69 0.16 -7.51 6.38
C PRO A 69 1.36 -8.07 5.62
N MET A 70 2.52 -8.26 6.27
CA MET A 70 3.82 -8.68 5.68
C MET A 70 3.84 -9.97 4.83
N ASN A 71 2.71 -10.65 4.61
CA ASN A 71 2.64 -12.06 4.21
C ASN A 71 2.09 -12.36 2.81
N LEU A 72 2.15 -11.44 1.85
CA LEU A 72 1.57 -11.68 0.52
C LEU A 72 2.65 -11.84 -0.55
N CYS A 73 2.71 -13.06 -1.11
CA CYS A 73 3.43 -13.45 -2.32
C CYS A 73 4.90 -13.01 -2.37
N VAL A 74 5.78 -13.65 -1.58
CA VAL A 74 7.23 -13.56 -1.81
C VAL A 74 7.51 -14.21 -3.16
N VAL A 75 7.84 -13.43 -4.18
CA VAL A 75 8.46 -13.95 -5.39
C VAL A 75 9.89 -14.34 -4.98
N SER A 76 10.12 -15.62 -4.76
CA SER A 76 11.47 -16.17 -4.59
C SER A 76 12.24 -15.88 -5.88
N ILE A 77 13.31 -15.10 -5.78
CA ILE A 77 14.27 -14.86 -6.88
C ILE A 77 15.14 -16.12 -7.06
#